data_AF-A0A661H692-F1
#
_entry.id   AF-A0A661H692-F1
#
_cell.length_a   1.000
_cell.length_b   1.000
_cell.length_c   1.000
_cell.angle_alpha   90.00
_cell.angle_beta   90.00
_cell.angle_gamma   90.00
#
_symmetry.space_group_name_H-M   'P 1'
#
loop_
_entity.id
_entity.type
_entity.pdbx_description
1 polymer ?
#
loop_
_entity_poly.entity_id
_entity_poly.type
_entity_poly.pdbx_seq_one_letter_code
_entity_poly.pdbx_strand_id
1 'polypeptide(L)'
;MMLFSVDLNAAQIQDPGASQKEAIDHMHHKLHDDQAPFKATEAQALKELNEMTIREDVKIEDVNAKIDELMAAKKQIMRLRYDHLIEMRTILTDDQKVDYDKAVLNRSAVK
;
A
#
# COMPACT_ATOMS: atom_id res chain seq x y z
N MET A 1 -8.15 -10.84 8.15
CA MET A 1 -8.20 -9.67 7.25
C MET A 1 -7.39 -8.57 7.93
N MET A 2 -6.09 -8.44 7.61
CA MET A 2 -5.36 -7.24 8.04
C MET A 2 -5.92 -6.10 7.20
N LEU A 3 -6.91 -5.42 7.77
CA LEU A 3 -7.41 -4.17 7.25
C LEU A 3 -6.28 -3.15 7.41
N PHE A 4 -5.34 -3.15 6.47
CA PHE A 4 -4.46 -2.01 6.24
C PHE A 4 -5.26 -0.89 5.60
N SER A 5 -6.39 -0.53 6.22
CA SER A 5 -6.96 0.80 6.19
C SER A 5 -6.01 1.68 6.98
N VAL A 6 -4.77 1.80 6.49
CA VAL A 6 -4.06 3.04 6.69
C VAL A 6 -4.86 3.96 5.80
N ASP A 7 -5.84 4.65 6.39
CA ASP A 7 -6.26 5.94 5.88
C ASP A 7 -4.99 6.58 5.34
N LEU A 8 -5.01 6.98 4.07
CA LEU A 8 -3.92 7.65 3.38
C LEU A 8 -3.69 9.03 4.05
N ASN A 9 -3.32 9.01 5.33
CA ASN A 9 -2.71 10.07 6.09
C ASN A 9 -1.25 10.13 5.66
N ALA A 10 -1.01 10.23 4.34
CA ALA A 10 0.02 11.16 3.91
C ALA A 10 -0.66 12.49 4.22
N ALA A 11 -0.23 13.11 5.32
CA ALA A 11 -0.81 14.31 5.89
C ALA A 11 -1.45 15.20 4.82
N GLN A 12 -2.73 15.55 4.99
CA GLN A 12 -3.36 16.62 4.24
C GLN A 12 -2.38 17.79 4.25
N ILE A 13 -1.71 18.00 3.12
CA ILE A 13 -0.78 19.11 2.95
C ILE A 13 -1.59 20.35 3.31
N GLN A 14 -1.11 21.13 4.26
CA GLN A 14 -1.82 22.35 4.65
C GLN A 14 -1.79 23.31 3.45
N ASP A 15 -3.00 23.67 2.99
CA ASP A 15 -3.23 24.67 1.94
C ASP A 15 -2.48 24.41 0.61
N PRO A 16 -2.78 23.29 -0.10
CA PRO A 16 -2.22 23.09 -1.42
C PRO A 16 -2.88 24.06 -2.39
N GLY A 17 -2.08 24.80 -3.17
CA GLY A 17 -2.61 25.59 -4.28
C GLY A 17 -3.42 24.72 -5.25
N ALA A 18 -4.38 25.31 -5.99
CA ALA A 18 -5.33 24.56 -6.81
C ALA A 18 -4.68 23.54 -7.78
N SER A 19 -3.55 23.90 -8.39
CA SER A 19 -2.77 23.00 -9.28
C SER A 19 -2.08 21.86 -8.53
N GLN A 20 -1.60 22.11 -7.31
CA GLN A 20 -0.97 21.09 -6.48
C GLN A 20 -2.01 20.06 -6.01
N LYS A 21 -3.23 20.51 -5.68
CA LYS A 21 -4.34 19.63 -5.31
C LYS A 21 -4.71 18.67 -6.44
N GLU A 22 -4.85 19.17 -7.67
CA GLU A 22 -5.16 18.33 -8.83
C GLU A 22 -4.07 17.28 -9.09
N ALA A 23 -2.79 17.67 -8.97
CA ALA A 23 -1.68 16.73 -9.08
C ALA A 23 -1.74 15.63 -8.01
N ILE A 24 -2.00 16.00 -6.75
CA ILE A 24 -2.15 15.06 -5.63
C ILE A 24 -3.30 14.08 -5.89
N ASP A 25 -4.46 14.59 -6.33
CA ASP A 25 -5.63 13.76 -6.61
C ASP A 25 -5.34 12.75 -7.73
N HIS A 26 -4.69 13.20 -8.81
CA HIS A 26 -4.26 12.31 -9.89
C HIS A 26 -3.29 11.21 -9.39
N MET A 27 -2.30 11.58 -8.57
CA MET A 27 -1.34 10.63 -8.02
C MET A 27 -2.02 9.58 -7.12
N HIS A 28 -3.00 9.98 -6.31
CA HIS A 28 -3.78 9.04 -5.49
C HIS A 28 -4.64 8.09 -6.33
N HIS A 29 -5.30 8.58 -7.38
CA HIS A 29 -6.06 7.72 -8.29
C HIS A 29 -5.14 6.71 -8.98
N LYS A 30 -4.00 7.16 -9.50
CA LYS A 30 -3.00 6.28 -10.09
C LYS A 30 -2.53 5.20 -9.11
N LEU A 31 -2.20 5.56 -7.86
CA LEU A 31 -1.81 4.58 -6.85
C LEU A 31 -2.92 3.55 -6.60
N HIS A 32 -4.18 3.99 -6.58
CA HIS A 32 -5.32 3.09 -6.39
C HIS A 32 -5.41 2.06 -7.52
N ASP A 33 -5.35 2.54 -8.77
CA ASP A 33 -5.43 1.71 -9.97
C ASP A 33 -4.25 0.74 -10.05
N ASP A 34 -3.03 1.22 -9.80
CA ASP A 34 -1.81 0.42 -9.81
C ASP A 34 -1.83 -0.67 -8.72
N GLN A 35 -2.43 -0.41 -7.56
CA GLN A 35 -2.54 -1.38 -6.47
C GLN A 35 -3.68 -2.39 -6.64
N ALA A 36 -4.72 -2.06 -7.41
CA ALA A 36 -5.92 -2.88 -7.55
C ALA A 36 -5.65 -4.36 -7.91
N PRO A 37 -4.82 -4.70 -8.92
CA PRO A 37 -4.58 -6.11 -9.26
C PRO A 37 -3.84 -6.87 -8.13
N PHE A 38 -2.92 -6.21 -7.42
CA PHE A 38 -2.19 -6.83 -6.32
C PHE A 38 -3.07 -7.04 -5.09
N LYS A 39 -4.00 -6.12 -4.81
CA LYS A 39 -5.00 -6.29 -3.73
C LYS A 39 -5.95 -7.45 -4.04
N ALA A 40 -6.38 -7.59 -5.29
CA ALA A 40 -7.18 -8.73 -5.72
C ALA A 40 -6.41 -10.05 -5.53
N THR A 41 -5.14 -10.08 -5.92
CA THR A 41 -4.25 -11.25 -5.74
C THR A 41 -4.03 -11.56 -4.25
N GLU A 42 -3.76 -10.56 -3.42
CA GLU A 42 -3.61 -10.72 -1.97
C GLU A 42 -4.85 -11.33 -1.33
N ALA A 43 -6.04 -10.81 -1.67
CA ALA A 43 -7.30 -11.30 -1.14
C ALA A 43 -7.58 -12.76 -1.57
N GLN A 44 -7.35 -13.07 -2.84
CA GLN A 44 -7.55 -14.42 -3.38
C GLN A 44 -6.56 -15.42 -2.78
N ALA A 45 -5.27 -15.10 -2.77
CA ALA A 45 -4.24 -15.97 -2.21
C ALA A 45 -4.47 -16.24 -0.71
N LEU A 46 -4.89 -15.22 0.06
CA LEU A 46 -5.24 -15.40 1.46
C LEU A 46 -6.46 -16.29 1.65
N LYS A 47 -7.50 -16.14 0.81
CA LYS A 47 -8.68 -17.02 0.84
C LYS A 47 -8.28 -18.47 0.58
N GLU A 48 -7.54 -18.72 -0.49
CA GLU A 48 -7.07 -20.07 -0.86
C GLU A 48 -6.17 -20.68 0.22
N LEU A 49 -5.27 -19.88 0.81
CA LEU A 49 -4.43 -20.32 1.93
C LEU A 49 -5.29 -20.79 3.12
N ASN A 50 -6.37 -20.08 3.45
CA ASN A 50 -7.29 -20.49 4.52
C ASN A 50 -8.09 -21.75 4.14
N GLU A 51 -8.47 -21.93 2.88
CA GLU A 51 -9.14 -23.13 2.41
C GLU A 51 -8.22 -24.36 2.46
N MET A 52 -6.92 -24.17 2.21
CA MET A 52 -5.92 -25.23 2.29
C MET A 52 -5.73 -25.78 3.71
N THR A 53 -5.87 -24.95 4.76
CA THR A 53 -5.64 -25.40 6.15
C THR A 53 -6.72 -26.33 6.71
N ILE A 54 -7.85 -26.47 6.03
CA ILE A 54 -8.96 -27.35 6.43
C ILE A 54 -9.07 -28.61 5.56
N ARG A 55 -8.10 -28.85 4.67
CA ARG A 55 -8.05 -30.05 3.81
C ARG A 55 -7.19 -31.14 4.43
N GLU A 56 -7.62 -32.40 4.29
CA GLU A 56 -6.89 -33.57 4.81
C GLU A 56 -5.70 -33.99 3.93
N ASP A 57 -5.69 -33.59 2.65
CA ASP A 57 -4.71 -34.02 1.65
C ASP A 57 -3.64 -32.96 1.32
N VAL A 58 -3.63 -31.84 2.06
CA VAL A 58 -2.74 -30.72 1.79
C VAL A 58 -1.29 -31.07 2.13
N LYS A 59 -0.37 -30.69 1.23
CA LYS A 59 1.07 -30.79 1.49
C LYS A 59 1.62 -29.44 1.94
N ILE A 60 2.60 -29.48 2.83
CA ILE A 60 3.22 -28.26 3.37
C ILE A 60 3.91 -27.45 2.27
N GLU A 61 4.42 -28.11 1.23
CA GLU A 61 5.03 -27.47 0.06
C GLU A 61 4.03 -26.58 -0.69
N ASP A 62 2.77 -27.04 -0.84
CA ASP A 62 1.72 -26.27 -1.51
C ASP A 62 1.34 -25.04 -0.67
N VAL A 63 1.27 -25.20 0.66
CA VAL A 63 1.01 -24.09 1.61
C VAL A 63 2.12 -23.04 1.52
N ASN A 64 3.39 -23.47 1.52
CA ASN A 64 4.53 -22.56 1.40
C ASN A 64 4.52 -21.80 0.06
N ALA A 65 4.22 -22.49 -1.05
CA ALA A 65 4.09 -21.84 -2.35
C ALA A 65 2.96 -20.80 -2.37
N LYS A 66 1.82 -21.07 -1.70
CA LYS A 66 0.72 -20.11 -1.58
C LYS A 66 1.09 -18.91 -0.70
N ILE A 67 1.87 -19.13 0.36
CA ILE A 67 2.43 -18.04 1.18
C ILE A 67 3.36 -17.16 0.33
N ASP A 68 4.21 -17.74 -0.52
CA ASP A 68 5.09 -16.98 -1.39
C ASP A 68 4.31 -16.10 -2.38
N GLU A 69 3.21 -16.60 -2.94
CA GLU A 69 2.31 -15.81 -3.79
C GLU A 69 1.68 -14.63 -3.03
N LEU A 70 1.15 -14.88 -1.84
CA LEU A 70 0.59 -13.84 -0.96
C LEU A 70 1.64 -12.77 -0.63
N MET A 71 2.86 -13.19 -0.31
CA MET A 71 3.96 -12.28 0.04
C MET A 71 4.46 -11.50 -1.18
N ALA A 72 4.44 -12.10 -2.37
CA ALA A 72 4.77 -11.41 -3.61
C ALA A 72 3.78 -10.27 -3.89
N ALA A 73 2.47 -10.50 -3.75
CA ALA A 73 1.46 -9.46 -3.91
C ALA A 73 1.63 -8.32 -2.89
N LYS A 74 1.80 -8.65 -1.60
CA LYS A 74 2.07 -7.66 -0.54
C LYS A 74 3.32 -6.83 -0.79
N LYS A 75 4.39 -7.46 -1.28
CA LYS A 75 5.64 -6.79 -1.64
C LYS A 75 5.42 -5.74 -2.73
N GLN A 76 4.60 -6.02 -3.75
CA GLN A 76 4.31 -5.04 -4.80
C GLN A 76 3.46 -3.88 -4.28
N ILE A 77 2.44 -4.16 -3.46
CA ILE A 77 1.65 -3.10 -2.80
C ILE A 77 2.56 -2.17 -1.98
N MET A 78 3.51 -2.75 -1.23
CA MET A 78 4.48 -1.97 -0.46
C MET A 78 5.39 -1.11 -1.35
N ARG A 79 5.91 -1.66 -2.45
CA ARG A 79 6.74 -0.90 -3.41
C ARG A 79 5.99 0.31 -3.95
N LEU A 80 4.79 0.09 -4.52
CA LEU A 80 3.95 1.16 -5.04
C LEU A 80 3.64 2.23 -3.99
N ARG A 81 3.41 1.81 -2.74
CA ARG A 81 3.18 2.75 -1.64
C ARG A 81 4.41 3.64 -1.37
N TYR A 82 5.60 3.06 -1.31
CA TYR A 82 6.82 3.84 -1.03
C TYR A 82 7.25 4.69 -2.24
N ASP A 83 7.04 4.21 -3.45
CA ASP A 83 7.23 4.99 -4.67
C ASP A 83 6.31 6.23 -4.66
N HIS A 84 5.03 6.05 -4.32
CA HIS A 84 4.08 7.16 -4.18
C HIS A 84 4.51 8.19 -3.12
N LEU A 85 5.11 7.77 -2.01
CA LEU A 85 5.61 8.72 -1.00
C LEU A 85 6.77 9.58 -1.54
N ILE A 86 7.67 8.95 -2.29
CA ILE A 86 8.79 9.66 -2.93
C ILE A 86 8.26 10.63 -3.99
N GLU A 87 7.33 10.18 -4.84
CA GLU A 87 6.71 11.03 -5.86
C GLU A 87 5.97 12.21 -5.22
N MET A 88 5.14 11.97 -4.20
CA MET A 88 4.40 13.03 -3.49
C MET A 88 5.32 14.09 -2.92
N ARG A 89 6.49 13.70 -2.40
CA ARG A 89 7.47 14.64 -1.86
C ARG A 89 8.05 15.58 -2.93
N THR A 90 8.09 15.16 -4.20
CA THR A 90 8.69 15.94 -5.30
C THR A 90 7.88 17.17 -5.69
N ILE A 91 6.57 17.16 -5.44
CA ILE A 91 5.66 18.26 -5.79
C ILE A 91 5.46 19.26 -4.65
N LEU A 92 6.13 19.06 -3.51
CA LEU A 92 6.03 19.92 -2.33
C LEU A 92 7.03 21.08 -2.39
N THR A 93 6.64 22.22 -1.82
CA THR A 93 7.59 23.29 -1.48
C THR A 93 8.51 22.85 -0.34
N ASP A 94 9.63 23.55 -0.16
CA ASP A 94 10.56 23.21 0.92
C ASP A 94 9.94 23.34 2.31
N ASP A 95 9.06 24.33 2.51
CA ASP A 95 8.30 24.48 3.76
C ASP A 95 7.32 23.32 4.00
N GLN A 96 6.60 22.89 2.95
CA GLN A 96 5.67 21.76 3.04
C GLN A 96 6.37 20.42 3.32
N LYS A 97 7.62 20.24 2.86
CA LYS A 97 8.39 19.01 3.09
C LYS A 97 8.66 18.76 4.58
N VAL A 98 8.79 19.80 5.40
CA VAL A 98 9.12 19.66 6.82
C VAL A 98 8.03 18.86 7.56
N ASP A 99 6.77 19.27 7.41
CA ASP A 99 5.65 18.58 8.06
C ASP A 99 5.34 17.24 7.39
N TYR A 100 5.50 17.14 6.07
CA TYR A 100 5.36 15.89 5.34
C TYR A 100 6.37 14.83 5.84
N ASP A 101 7.66 15.18 5.91
CA ASP A 101 8.73 14.27 6.33
C ASP A 101 8.50 13.83 7.79
N LYS A 102 8.09 14.75 8.66
CA LYS A 102 7.71 14.43 10.04
C LYS A 102 6.54 13.46 10.10
N ALA A 103 5.51 13.65 9.26
CA ALA A 103 4.37 12.74 9.18
C ALA A 103 4.78 11.35 8.68
N VAL A 104 5.65 11.27 7.67
CA VAL A 104 6.18 10.00 7.15
C VAL A 104 6.98 9.26 8.22
N LEU A 105 7.88 9.95 8.93
CA LEU A 105 8.72 9.34 9.99
C LEU A 105 7.92 8.91 11.22
N ASN A 106 6.81 9.59 11.52
CA ASN A 106 5.93 9.24 12.64
C ASN A 106 4.94 8.12 12.31
N ARG A 107 4.93 7.59 11.08
CA ARG A 107 4.19 6.37 10.78
C ARG A 107 4.82 5.21 11.55
N SER A 108 4.24 4.86 12.69
CA SER A 108 4.55 3.60 13.36
C SER A 108 4.42 2.48 12.33
N ALA A 109 5.45 1.66 12.20
CA ALA A 109 5.46 0.54 11.27
C ALA A 109 4.15 -0.23 11.40
N VAL A 110 3.34 -0.18 10.34
CA VAL A 110 2.27 -1.12 9.98
C VAL A 110 1.77 -1.93 11.19
N LYS A 111 0.71 -1.46 11.86
CA LYS A 111 -0.13 -2.35 12.68
C LYS A 111 -0.95 -3.25 11.75
#